data_AF-A0A6F8ZMS1-F1
#
_entry.id   AF-A0A6F8ZMS1-F1
#
_cell.length_a   1.000
_cell.length_b   1.000
_cell.length_c   1.000
_cell.angle_alpha   90.00
_cell.angle_beta   90.00
_cell.angle_gamma   90.00
#
_symmetry.space_group_name_H-M   'P 1'
#
loop_
_entity.id
_entity.type
_entity.pdbx_description
1 polymer ?
#
loop_
_entity_poly.entity_id
_entity_poly.type
_entity_poly.pdbx_seq_one_letter_code
_entity_poly.pdbx_strand_id
1 'polypeptide(L)'
;MRLLLLPPQIHTELRDDKPVFEKRRLVWEEDMQMHSKFLDRKEELKAEHASYLRQHTEFRAMMADFLQLLRKPSDIFMFGRQDFFPSASRQPPGGTFNTSP
;
A
#
# COMPACT_ATOMS: atom_id res chain seq x y z
N MET A 1 71.67 55.42 3.49
CA MET A 1 70.22 55.10 3.53
C MET A 1 69.88 54.23 2.32
N ARG A 2 69.94 52.89 2.44
CA ARG A 2 69.45 51.97 1.41
C ARG A 2 68.10 51.46 1.88
N LEU A 3 67.04 51.90 1.21
CA LEU A 3 65.69 51.41 1.41
C LEU A 3 65.69 49.92 1.03
N LEU A 4 65.44 49.05 2.00
CA LEU A 4 65.19 47.63 1.76
C LEU A 4 63.88 47.56 0.97
N LEU A 5 63.97 47.32 -0.34
CA LEU A 5 62.81 47.03 -1.17
C LEU A 5 62.24 45.70 -0.69
N LEU A 6 61.12 45.75 0.03
CA LEU A 6 60.33 44.56 0.33
C LEU A 6 59.76 44.03 -0.99
N PRO A 7 59.83 42.71 -1.26
CA PRO A 7 59.19 42.13 -2.43
C PRO A 7 57.70 42.49 -2.45
N PRO A 8 57.10 42.82 -3.60
CA PRO A 8 55.67 43.06 -3.69
C PRO A 8 54.94 41.79 -3.28
N GLN A 9 54.12 41.89 -2.23
CA GLN A 9 53.22 40.82 -1.83
C GLN A 9 52.15 40.72 -2.91
N ILE A 10 52.39 39.88 -3.90
CA ILE A 10 51.36 39.50 -4.86
C ILE A 10 50.32 38.72 -4.07
N HIS A 11 49.31 39.42 -3.54
CA HIS A 11 48.05 38.80 -3.16
C HIS A 11 47.43 38.29 -4.47
N THR A 12 47.90 37.13 -4.90
CA THR A 12 47.19 36.31 -5.86
C THR A 12 45.96 35.89 -5.09
N GLU A 13 44.88 36.65 -5.22
CA GLU A 13 43.56 36.14 -4.88
C GLU A 13 43.33 34.96 -5.84
N LEU A 14 43.79 33.79 -5.42
CA LEU A 14 43.27 32.51 -5.87
C LEU A 14 41.79 32.57 -5.51
N ARG A 15 41.00 33.16 -6.40
CA ARG A 15 39.57 32.90 -6.43
C ARG A 15 39.49 31.39 -6.54
N ASP A 16 39.07 30.74 -5.46
CA ASP A 16 38.67 29.36 -5.50
C ASP A 16 37.54 29.29 -6.53
N ASP A 17 37.90 28.95 -7.77
CA ASP A 17 36.93 28.73 -8.83
C ASP A 17 36.04 27.60 -8.35
N LYS A 18 34.81 27.97 -7.97
CA LYS A 18 33.85 27.04 -7.41
C LYS A 18 33.73 25.86 -8.36
N PRO A 19 33.94 24.61 -7.90
CA PRO A 19 33.89 23.46 -8.78
C PRO A 19 32.53 23.43 -9.48
N VAL A 20 32.55 23.59 -10.80
CA VAL A 20 31.35 23.53 -11.63
C VAL A 20 31.07 22.05 -11.89
N PHE A 21 30.23 21.45 -11.05
CA PHE A 21 29.78 20.09 -11.28
C PHE A 21 28.72 20.08 -12.39
N GLU A 22 29.00 19.37 -13.48
CA GLU A 22 28.02 19.14 -14.54
C GLU A 22 26.84 18.32 -13.99
N LYS A 23 25.62 18.70 -14.37
CA LYS A 23 24.41 17.94 -14.01
C LYS A 23 24.40 16.63 -14.81
N ARG A 24 24.77 15.54 -14.16
CA ARG A 24 24.64 14.19 -14.71
C ARG A 24 23.19 13.72 -14.63
N ARG A 25 22.79 12.82 -15.54
CA ARG A 25 21.49 12.15 -15.44
C ARG A 25 21.48 11.31 -14.17
N LEU A 26 20.42 11.46 -13.38
CA LEU A 26 20.20 10.66 -12.19
C LEU A 26 19.72 9.27 -12.60
N VAL A 27 20.55 8.26 -12.39
CA VAL A 27 20.17 6.83 -12.45
C VAL A 27 20.14 6.34 -11.01
N TRP A 28 18.96 6.34 -10.41
CA TRP A 28 18.81 6.10 -8.98
C TRP A 28 19.05 4.62 -8.61
N GLU A 29 18.93 3.73 -9.59
CA GLU A 29 19.17 2.29 -9.46
C GLU A 29 20.67 1.98 -9.26
N GLU A 30 21.56 2.80 -9.83
CA GLU A 30 23.02 2.65 -9.72
C GLU A 30 23.58 3.31 -8.45
N ASP A 31 22.84 4.28 -7.91
CA ASP A 31 23.20 4.94 -6.65
C ASP A 31 22.78 4.06 -5.46
N MET A 32 23.77 3.50 -4.77
CA MET A 32 23.56 2.61 -3.64
C MET A 32 22.69 3.23 -2.53
N GLN A 33 22.82 4.53 -2.26
CA GLN A 33 22.06 5.20 -1.21
C GLN A 33 20.60 5.39 -1.64
N MET A 34 20.36 5.80 -2.88
CA MET A 34 19.02 5.99 -3.43
C MET A 34 18.27 4.66 -3.57
N HIS A 35 18.97 3.63 -4.06
CA HIS A 35 18.42 2.28 -4.14
C HIS A 35 18.05 1.72 -2.76
N SER A 36 18.89 1.92 -1.73
CA SER A 36 18.57 1.53 -0.35
C SER A 36 17.29 2.21 0.14
N LYS A 37 17.19 3.54 0.00
CA LYS A 37 16.00 4.30 0.42
C LYS A 37 14.73 3.82 -0.28
N PHE A 38 14.85 3.47 -1.56
CA PHE A 38 13.74 2.91 -2.32
C PHE A 38 13.29 1.55 -1.76
N LEU A 39 14.22 0.65 -1.45
CA LEU A 39 13.90 -0.66 -0.89
C LEU A 39 13.20 -0.55 0.47
N ASP A 40 13.74 0.29 1.36
CA ASP A 40 13.18 0.49 2.70
C ASP A 40 11.72 1.00 2.60
N ARG A 41 11.49 2.04 1.78
CA ARG A 41 10.14 2.59 1.60
C ARG A 41 9.19 1.62 0.92
N LYS A 42 9.68 0.82 -0.02
CA LYS A 42 8.90 -0.21 -0.71
C LYS A 42 8.45 -1.31 0.27
N GLU A 43 9.32 -1.73 1.18
CA GLU A 43 8.99 -2.72 2.19
C GLU A 43 7.99 -2.18 3.20
N GLU A 44 8.19 -0.96 3.69
CA GLU A 44 7.27 -0.26 4.58
C GLU A 44 5.84 -0.20 4.00
N LEU A 45 5.71 0.26 2.76
CA LEU A 45 4.42 0.35 2.07
C LEU A 45 3.75 -1.02 1.89
N LYS A 46 4.53 -2.07 1.62
CA LYS A 46 3.99 -3.43 1.53
C LYS A 46 3.46 -3.92 2.87
N ALA A 47 4.19 -3.66 3.96
CA ALA A 47 3.79 -4.04 5.30
C ALA A 47 2.54 -3.28 5.77
N GLU A 48 2.47 -1.98 5.48
CA GLU A 48 1.30 -1.15 5.74
C GLU A 48 0.09 -1.65 4.96
N HIS A 49 0.24 -1.90 3.67
CA HIS A 49 -0.84 -2.44 2.83
C HIS A 49 -1.34 -3.80 3.31
N ALA A 50 -0.44 -4.71 3.70
CA ALA A 50 -0.83 -6.00 4.25
C ALA A 50 -1.58 -5.86 5.58
N SER A 51 -1.19 -4.89 6.40
CA SER A 51 -1.86 -4.56 7.66
C SER A 51 -3.25 -3.97 7.41
N TYR A 52 -3.38 -3.06 6.45
CA TYR A 52 -4.65 -2.47 6.02
C TYR A 52 -5.64 -3.54 5.57
N LEU A 53 -5.21 -4.46 4.70
CA LEU A 53 -6.05 -5.57 4.24
C LEU A 53 -6.48 -6.53 5.38
N ARG A 54 -5.65 -6.68 6.41
CA ARG A 54 -5.99 -7.49 7.59
C ARG A 54 -6.97 -6.78 8.52
N GLN A 55 -6.85 -5.47 8.66
CA GLN A 55 -7.66 -4.67 9.58
C GLN A 55 -9.02 -4.30 8.98
N HIS A 56 -9.10 -4.03 7.68
CA HIS A 56 -10.33 -3.57 7.03
C HIS A 56 -11.11 -4.74 6.41
N THR A 57 -12.22 -5.10 7.07
CA THR A 57 -13.17 -6.11 6.58
C THR A 57 -13.93 -5.68 5.32
N GLU A 58 -13.95 -4.38 5.01
CA GLU A 58 -14.62 -3.83 3.81
C GLU A 58 -14.04 -4.40 2.52
N PHE A 59 -12.71 -4.48 2.41
CA PHE A 59 -12.07 -5.09 1.24
C PHE A 59 -12.43 -6.57 1.13
N ARG A 60 -12.46 -7.29 2.25
CA ARG A 60 -12.84 -8.70 2.29
C ARG A 60 -14.31 -8.91 1.88
N ALA A 61 -15.21 -8.03 2.30
CA ALA A 61 -16.62 -8.06 1.91
C ALA A 61 -16.79 -7.78 0.41
N MET A 62 -16.13 -6.74 -0.10
CA MET A 62 -16.12 -6.41 -1.54
C MET A 62 -15.57 -7.57 -2.39
N MET A 63 -14.48 -8.21 -1.94
CA MET A 63 -13.93 -9.39 -2.62
C MET A 63 -14.87 -10.58 -2.58
N ALA A 64 -15.59 -10.80 -1.46
CA ALA A 64 -16.59 -11.86 -1.37
C ALA A 64 -17.75 -11.61 -2.35
N ASP A 65 -18.24 -10.38 -2.43
CA ASP A 65 -19.29 -9.99 -3.38
C ASP A 65 -18.83 -10.17 -4.83
N PHE A 66 -17.59 -9.79 -5.14
CA PHE A 66 -17.01 -10.01 -6.46
C PHE A 66 -16.91 -11.50 -6.82
N LEU A 67 -16.47 -12.34 -5.87
CA LEU A 67 -16.42 -13.80 -6.07
C LEU A 67 -17.82 -14.42 -6.25
N GLN A 68 -18.84 -13.89 -5.56
CA GLN A 68 -20.23 -14.31 -5.76
C GLN A 68 -20.74 -13.92 -7.15
N LEU A 69 -20.37 -12.73 -7.65
CA LEU A 69 -20.71 -12.29 -9.01
C LEU A 69 -20.06 -13.17 -10.10
N LEU A 70 -18.85 -13.69 -9.84
CA LEU A 70 -18.18 -14.62 -10.75
C LEU A 70 -18.84 -16.00 -10.76
N ARG A 71 -19.38 -16.45 -9.63
CA ARG A 71 -20.17 -17.68 -9.53
C ARG A 71 -21.62 -17.37 -9.91
N LYS A 72 -21.90 -17.03 -11.17
CA LYS A 72 -23.28 -17.02 -11.66
C LYS A 72 -23.81 -18.47 -11.60
N PRO A 73 -24.75 -18.81 -10.69
CA PRO A 73 -25.23 -20.17 -10.61
C PRO A 73 -26.03 -20.47 -11.87
N SER A 74 -25.82 -21.67 -12.44
CA SER A 74 -26.59 -22.14 -13.60
C SER A 74 -28.08 -22.26 -13.30
N ASP A 75 -28.43 -22.44 -12.03
CA ASP A 75 -29.80 -22.45 -11.54
C ASP A 75 -29.89 -21.65 -10.23
N ILE A 76 -30.54 -20.49 -10.31
CA ILE A 76 -30.69 -19.51 -9.23
C ILE A 76 -31.61 -20.05 -8.13
N PHE A 77 -32.57 -20.92 -8.49
CA PHE A 77 -33.58 -21.43 -7.54
C PHE A 77 -33.00 -22.51 -6.63
N MET A 78 -32.15 -23.39 -7.16
CA MET A 78 -31.48 -24.43 -6.37
C MET A 78 -30.46 -23.85 -5.40
N PHE A 79 -29.70 -22.83 -5.81
CA PHE A 79 -28.80 -22.09 -4.92
C PHE A 79 -29.59 -21.39 -3.79
N GLY A 80 -30.68 -20.70 -4.13
CA GLY A 80 -31.56 -20.06 -3.15
C GLY A 80 -32.08 -21.03 -2.09
N ARG A 81 -32.51 -22.23 -2.50
CA ARG A 81 -32.97 -23.28 -1.59
C ARG A 81 -31.87 -23.79 -0.65
N GLN A 82 -30.63 -23.94 -1.12
CA GLN A 82 -29.56 -24.53 -0.31
C GLN A 82 -28.94 -23.52 0.67
N ASP A 83 -28.69 -22.29 0.21
CA ASP A 83 -27.96 -21.29 0.98
C ASP A 83 -28.84 -20.48 1.94
N PHE A 84 -30.14 -20.31 1.63
CA PHE A 84 -31.05 -19.51 2.46
C PHE A 84 -32.05 -20.32 3.29
N PHE A 85 -32.13 -21.66 3.14
CA PHE A 85 -33.06 -22.51 3.90
C PHE A 85 -32.46 -23.46 4.97
N PRO A 86 -31.38 -23.14 5.73
CA PRO A 86 -31.07 -23.95 6.92
C PRO A 86 -32.15 -23.89 8.02
N SER A 87 -33.09 -22.92 7.97
CA SER A 87 -34.00 -22.57 9.07
C SER A 87 -35.48 -22.86 8.82
N ALA A 88 -35.90 -23.28 7.62
CA ALA A 88 -37.31 -23.61 7.35
C ALA A 88 -37.80 -24.89 8.05
N SER A 89 -36.91 -25.67 8.67
CA SER A 89 -37.25 -26.93 9.35
C SER A 89 -37.65 -26.78 10.83
N ARG A 90 -37.72 -25.57 11.40
CA ARG A 90 -38.33 -25.39 12.73
C ARG A 90 -39.79 -24.94 12.61
N GLN A 91 -40.62 -25.76 11.95
CA GLN A 91 -42.04 -25.72 12.24
C GLN A 91 -42.25 -26.47 13.57
N PRO A 92 -42.65 -25.82 14.67
CA PRO A 92 -43.00 -26.55 15.88
C PRO A 92 -44.19 -27.48 15.56
N PRO A 93 -44.15 -28.75 16.02
CA PRO A 93 -45.24 -29.68 15.75
C PRO A 93 -46.50 -29.21 16.48
N GLY A 94 -47.55 -28.94 15.71
CA GLY A 94 -48.95 -28.99 16.13
C GLY A 94 -49.31 -28.30 17.45
N GLY A 95 -49.55 -26.99 17.41
CA GLY A 95 -50.36 -26.33 18.44
C GLY A 95 -51.81 -26.80 18.31
N THR A 96 -52.21 -27.80 19.09
CA THR A 96 -53.60 -28.18 19.27
C THR A 96 -54.32 -27.05 20.01
N PHE A 97 -55.02 -26.18 19.29
CA PHE A 97 -55.99 -25.29 19.92
C PHE A 97 -57.22 -26.12 20.29
N ASN A 98 -57.24 -26.62 21.51
CA ASN A 98 -58.45 -27.15 22.12
C ASN A 98 -59.34 -25.96 22.46
N THR A 99 -60.40 -25.75 21.68
CA THR A 99 -61.48 -24.81 22.01
C THR A 99 -62.58 -25.58 22.75
N SER A 100 -62.85 -25.19 23.99
CA SER A 100 -64.08 -25.49 24.76
C SER A 100 -64.30 -24.32 25.72
N PRO A 101 -65.54 -23.90 26.01
CA PRO A 101 -66.61 -24.73 26.56
C PRO A 101 -67.86 -24.86 25.68
#